data_AF-G5AC71-F1
#
_entry.id   AF-G5AC71-F1
#
_cell.length_a   1.000
_cell.length_b   1.000
_cell.length_c   1.000
_cell.angle_alpha   90.00
_cell.angle_beta   90.00
_cell.angle_gamma   90.00
#
_symmetry.space_group_name_H-M   'P 1'
#
loop_
_entity.id
_entity.type
_entity.pdbx_description
1 polymer ?
#
loop_
_entity_poly.entity_id
_entity_poly.type
_entity_poly.pdbx_seq_one_letter_code
_entity_poly.pdbx_strand_id
1 'polypeptide(L)'
;IFTACFRDVRVQLEGVKKITDNSLVAATTTSITITSSSMRYVWPPLTKLQAAAKLLGQRVVMRGSVRFEWDSTINRVVRLIFQADMVSPMLQLLGSLEDVSLLFSGGLLTPEGNVVPRDYLYRGPLYFC
;
A
#
# COMPACT_ATOMS: atom_id res chain seq x y z
N ILE A 1 5.17 -7.14 -7.31
CA ILE A 1 3.97 -7.58 -6.55
C ILE A 1 2.85 -6.54 -6.67
N PHE A 2 3.04 -5.29 -6.24
CA PHE A 2 1.99 -4.27 -6.24
C PHE A 2 1.31 -4.03 -7.61
N THR A 3 2.10 -3.92 -8.69
CA THR A 3 1.59 -3.75 -10.07
C THR A 3 0.93 -5.01 -10.67
N ALA A 4 1.08 -6.17 -10.02
CA ALA A 4 0.33 -7.38 -10.37
C ALA A 4 -1.06 -7.40 -9.70
N CYS A 5 -1.19 -6.69 -8.57
CA CYS A 5 -2.43 -6.58 -7.81
C CYS A 5 -3.31 -5.44 -8.32
N PHE A 6 -2.73 -4.33 -8.76
CA PHE A 6 -3.44 -3.11 -9.15
C PHE A 6 -3.11 -2.67 -10.56
N ARG A 7 -4.07 -2.02 -11.23
CA ARG A 7 -3.91 -1.45 -12.58
C ARG A 7 -3.77 0.06 -12.53
N ASP A 8 -3.35 0.64 -13.66
CA ASP A 8 -3.18 2.10 -13.86
C ASP A 8 -2.44 2.79 -12.72
N VAL A 9 -1.40 2.11 -12.22
CA VAL A 9 -0.56 2.60 -11.13
C VAL A 9 0.21 3.82 -11.64
N ARG A 10 -0.02 4.98 -11.02
CA ARG A 10 0.76 6.19 -11.26
C ARG A 10 1.28 6.72 -9.93
N VAL A 11 2.57 7.03 -9.88
CA VAL A 11 3.22 7.65 -8.74
C VAL A 11 3.71 9.02 -9.19
N GLN A 12 3.30 10.06 -8.48
CA GLN A 12 3.74 11.44 -8.68
C GLN A 12 4.62 11.83 -7.50
N LEU A 13 5.78 12.39 -7.81
CA LEU A 13 6.69 12.94 -6.81
C LEU A 13 6.27 14.39 -6.53
N GLU A 14 5.86 14.66 -5.30
CA GLU A 14 5.42 16.01 -4.88
C GLU A 14 6.59 16.83 -4.34
N GLY A 15 7.60 16.16 -3.78
CA GLY A 15 8.76 16.82 -3.22
C GLY A 15 9.73 15.85 -2.59
N VAL A 16 10.96 16.31 -2.40
CA VAL A 16 12.04 15.55 -1.78
C VAL A 16 12.63 16.36 -0.66
N LYS A 17 12.80 15.72 0.50
CA LYS A 17 13.45 16.31 1.67
C LYS A 17 14.59 15.42 2.12
N LYS A 18 15.80 15.97 2.18
CA LYS A 18 16.93 15.33 2.86
C LYS A 18 16.65 15.31 4.36
N ILE A 19 16.77 14.14 4.99
CA ILE A 19 16.54 13.98 6.45
C ILE A 19 17.89 13.91 7.16
N THR A 20 18.82 13.12 6.63
CA THR A 20 20.21 13.04 7.10
C THR A 20 21.14 12.98 5.90
N ASP A 21 22.45 12.97 6.12
CA ASP A 21 23.42 12.68 5.05
C ASP A 21 23.15 11.33 4.39
N ASN A 22 22.60 10.38 5.16
CA ASN A 22 22.38 9.01 4.75
C ASN A 22 20.91 8.68 4.41
N SER A 23 20.01 9.68 4.35
CA SER A 23 18.60 9.44 4.05
C SER A 23 17.84 10.64 3.44
N LEU A 24 16.89 10.34 2.56
CA LEU A 24 15.86 11.29 2.12
C LEU A 24 14.46 10.69 2.25
N VAL A 25 13.47 11.57 2.28
CA VAL A 25 12.05 11.22 2.16
C VAL A 25 11.47 11.95 0.96
N ALA A 26 10.85 11.18 0.06
CA ALA A 26 10.09 11.66 -1.07
C ALA A 26 8.61 11.64 -0.72
N ALA A 27 7.92 12.78 -0.77
CA ALA A 27 6.47 12.84 -0.67
C ALA A 27 5.86 12.45 -2.02
N THR A 28 4.83 11.59 -2.00
CA THR A 28 4.23 11.06 -3.21
C THR A 28 2.71 11.13 -3.20
N THR A 29 2.13 11.28 -4.39
CA THR A 29 0.73 10.97 -4.66
C THR A 29 0.70 9.72 -5.53
N THR A 30 0.14 8.63 -5.01
CA THR A 30 -0.01 7.37 -5.74
C THR A 30 -1.47 7.19 -6.12
N SER A 31 -1.72 6.69 -7.32
CA SER A 31 -3.07 6.39 -7.78
C SER A 31 -3.12 5.03 -8.44
N ILE A 32 -4.19 4.30 -8.20
CA ILE A 32 -4.38 2.92 -8.66
C ILE A 32 -5.83 2.69 -9.07
N THR A 33 -6.07 1.69 -9.91
CA THR A 33 -7.40 1.18 -10.23
C THR A 33 -7.58 -0.18 -9.56
N ILE A 34 -8.65 -0.33 -8.78
CA ILE A 34 -9.07 -1.61 -8.20
C ILE A 34 -9.78 -2.43 -9.27
N THR A 35 -9.33 -3.66 -9.48
CA THR A 35 -9.84 -4.58 -10.51
C THR A 35 -10.20 -5.94 -9.92
N SER A 36 -10.75 -6.82 -10.74
CA SER A 36 -11.03 -8.21 -10.32
C SER A 36 -9.76 -8.94 -9.86
N SER A 37 -8.60 -8.61 -10.44
CA SER A 37 -7.30 -9.10 -9.98
C SER A 37 -6.98 -8.61 -8.57
N SER A 38 -7.26 -7.33 -8.27
CA SER A 38 -7.09 -6.78 -6.92
C SER A 38 -7.95 -7.55 -5.92
N MET A 39 -9.22 -7.79 -6.25
CA MET A 39 -10.10 -8.57 -5.38
C MET A 39 -9.58 -10.01 -5.15
N ARG A 40 -9.05 -10.66 -6.19
CA ARG A 40 -8.50 -12.02 -6.08
C ARG A 40 -7.21 -12.10 -5.27
N TYR A 41 -6.31 -11.14 -5.44
CA TYR A 41 -4.96 -11.20 -4.88
C TYR A 41 -4.81 -10.43 -3.57
N VAL A 42 -5.62 -9.40 -3.35
CA VAL A 42 -5.52 -8.49 -2.19
C VAL A 42 -6.65 -8.72 -1.21
N TRP A 43 -7.87 -8.95 -1.68
CA TRP A 43 -9.03 -9.17 -0.80
C TRP A 43 -9.80 -10.47 -1.07
N PRO A 44 -9.12 -11.65 -1.08
CA PRO A 44 -9.76 -12.90 -1.47
C PRO A 44 -11.02 -13.24 -0.66
N PRO A 45 -11.03 -13.12 0.69
CA PRO A 45 -12.23 -13.40 1.49
C PRO A 45 -13.40 -12.44 1.19
N LEU A 46 -13.09 -11.19 0.83
CA LEU A 46 -14.10 -10.13 0.65
C LEU A 46 -14.79 -10.19 -0.72
N THR A 47 -14.30 -11.01 -1.66
CA THR A 47 -14.95 -11.25 -2.96
C THR A 47 -16.41 -11.68 -2.85
N LYS A 48 -16.82 -12.19 -1.68
CA LYS A 48 -18.19 -12.66 -1.39
C LYS A 48 -19.09 -11.60 -0.72
N LEU A 49 -18.57 -10.41 -0.40
CA LEU A 49 -19.29 -9.37 0.32
C LEU A 49 -19.76 -8.26 -0.62
N GLN A 50 -20.87 -7.60 -0.29
CA GLN A 50 -21.39 -6.44 -1.04
C GLN A 50 -20.38 -5.28 -1.09
N ALA A 51 -19.51 -5.14 -0.10
CA ALA A 51 -18.43 -4.15 -0.07
C ALA A 51 -17.47 -4.27 -1.27
N ALA A 52 -17.26 -5.48 -1.81
CA ALA A 52 -16.44 -5.69 -3.00
C ALA A 52 -16.98 -4.97 -4.24
N ALA A 53 -18.30 -4.89 -4.37
CA ALA A 53 -18.94 -4.21 -5.49
C ALA A 53 -18.69 -2.69 -5.47
N LYS A 54 -18.53 -2.10 -4.27
CA LYS A 54 -18.20 -0.66 -4.12
C LYS A 54 -16.76 -0.36 -4.55
N LEU A 55 -15.85 -1.32 -4.43
CA LEU A 55 -14.42 -1.13 -4.71
C LEU A 55 -14.06 -1.41 -6.16
N LEU A 56 -14.74 -2.36 -6.81
CA LEU A 56 -14.39 -2.77 -8.17
C LEU A 56 -14.52 -1.62 -9.16
N GLY A 57 -13.47 -1.40 -9.96
CA GLY A 57 -13.41 -0.32 -10.96
C GLY A 57 -13.06 1.05 -10.38
N GLN A 58 -12.96 1.19 -9.05
CA GLN A 58 -12.65 2.48 -8.44
C GLN A 58 -11.21 2.89 -8.66
N ARG A 59 -11.03 4.17 -8.95
CA ARG A 59 -9.73 4.81 -8.99
C ARG A 59 -9.44 5.46 -7.64
N VAL A 60 -8.47 4.89 -6.95
CA VAL A 60 -8.04 5.33 -5.61
C VAL A 60 -6.84 6.25 -5.76
N VAL A 61 -6.85 7.36 -5.04
CA VAL A 61 -5.72 8.29 -4.90
C VAL A 61 -5.30 8.30 -3.43
N MET A 62 -4.02 8.07 -3.17
CA MET A 62 -3.44 8.00 -1.84
C MET A 62 -2.22 8.91 -1.77
N ARG A 63 -2.10 9.66 -0.67
CA ARG A 63 -0.88 10.41 -0.37
C ARG A 63 0.05 9.53 0.45
N GLY A 64 1.33 9.64 0.20
CA GLY A 64 2.32 8.80 0.85
C GLY A 64 3.70 9.39 0.83
N SER A 65 4.66 8.55 1.23
CA SER A 65 6.06 8.85 1.12
C SER A 65 6.89 7.60 0.88
N VAL A 66 8.07 7.81 0.29
CA VAL A 66 9.12 6.81 0.17
C VAL A 66 10.36 7.33 0.88
N ARG A 67 10.82 6.60 1.89
CA ARG A 67 12.11 6.85 2.53
C ARG A 67 13.18 6.02 1.86
N PHE A 68 14.25 6.68 1.49
CA PHE A 68 15.45 6.06 0.93
C PHE A 68 16.55 6.17 1.98
N GLU A 69 17.24 5.07 2.23
CA GLU A 69 18.42 5.04 3.08
C GLU A 69 19.59 4.47 2.28
N TRP A 70 20.76 5.09 2.43
CA TRP A 70 21.97 4.69 1.72
C TRP A 70 23.11 4.39 2.68
N ASP A 71 23.92 3.44 2.26
CA ASP A 71 25.21 3.15 2.86
C ASP A 71 26.27 3.98 2.14
N SER A 72 26.84 4.95 2.86
CA SER A 72 27.85 5.88 2.37
C SER A 72 29.21 5.22 2.14
N THR A 73 29.45 4.01 2.65
CA THR A 73 30.71 3.27 2.42
C THR A 73 30.75 2.64 1.03
N ILE A 74 29.60 2.18 0.55
CA ILE A 74 29.45 1.51 -0.77
C ILE A 74 28.69 2.37 -1.80
N ASN A 75 28.24 3.56 -1.40
CA ASN A 75 27.46 4.51 -2.22
C ASN A 75 26.21 3.87 -2.87
N ARG A 76 25.45 3.09 -2.10
CA ARG A 76 24.24 2.40 -2.59
C ARG A 76 23.05 2.62 -1.68
N VAL A 77 21.86 2.66 -2.27
CA VAL A 77 20.59 2.56 -1.53
C VAL A 77 20.49 1.15 -0.94
N VAL A 78 20.34 1.08 0.38
CA VAL A 78 20.22 -0.19 1.11
C VAL A 78 18.79 -0.45 1.56
N ARG A 79 17.96 0.59 1.74
CA ARG A 79 16.56 0.44 2.16
C ARG A 79 15.63 1.41 1.44
N LEU A 80 14.46 0.91 1.13
CA LEU A 80 13.32 1.61 0.55
C LEU A 80 12.09 1.31 1.40
N ILE A 81 11.54 2.31 2.04
CA ILE A 81 10.38 2.16 2.92
C ILE A 81 9.24 3.00 2.35
N PHE A 82 8.18 2.33 1.94
CA PHE A 82 6.97 2.97 1.41
C PHE A 82 5.86 3.00 2.46
N GLN A 83 5.17 4.13 2.54
CA GLN A 83 3.95 4.29 3.31
C GLN A 83 2.98 5.19 2.54
N ALA A 84 1.70 4.87 2.57
CA ALA A 84 0.64 5.71 2.03
C ALA A 84 -0.63 5.62 2.88
N ASP A 85 -1.46 6.65 2.85
CA ASP A 85 -2.77 6.65 3.50
C ASP A 85 -3.79 5.92 2.61
N MET A 86 -3.97 4.63 2.88
CA MET A 86 -5.01 3.82 2.24
C MET A 86 -6.34 3.86 3.00
N VAL A 87 -6.34 4.35 4.24
CA VAL A 87 -7.55 4.39 5.09
C VAL A 87 -8.52 5.45 4.58
N SER A 88 -8.03 6.67 4.34
CA SER A 88 -8.86 7.79 3.87
C SER A 88 -9.65 7.46 2.59
N PRO A 89 -9.02 6.97 1.50
CA PRO A 89 -9.79 6.65 0.30
C PRO A 89 -10.73 5.46 0.49
N MET A 90 -10.38 4.46 1.31
CA MET A 90 -11.28 3.33 1.57
C MET A 90 -12.50 3.78 2.39
N LEU A 91 -12.32 4.67 3.36
CA LEU A 91 -13.41 5.25 4.14
C LEU A 91 -14.36 6.06 3.27
N GLN A 92 -13.83 6.83 2.32
CA GLN A 92 -14.65 7.57 1.34
C GLN A 92 -15.48 6.63 0.46
N LEU A 93 -14.93 5.50 0.03
CA LEU A 93 -15.62 4.54 -0.84
C LEU A 93 -16.65 3.68 -0.10
N LEU A 94 -16.32 3.24 1.12
CA LEU A 94 -17.16 2.31 1.87
C LEU A 94 -18.20 3.03 2.72
N GLY A 95 -17.86 4.22 3.25
CA GLY A 95 -18.73 5.04 4.09
C GLY A 95 -18.82 4.60 5.55
N SER A 96 -18.05 3.57 5.95
CA SER A 96 -18.06 3.00 7.29
C SER A 96 -16.66 2.62 7.74
N LEU A 97 -16.26 3.04 8.94
CA LEU A 97 -14.98 2.65 9.53
C LEU A 97 -14.96 1.15 9.88
N GLU A 98 -16.11 0.56 10.20
CA GLU A 98 -16.25 -0.88 10.44
C GLU A 98 -15.94 -1.68 9.17
N ASP A 99 -16.51 -1.28 8.03
CA ASP A 99 -16.23 -1.91 6.73
C ASP A 99 -14.75 -1.76 6.34
N VAL A 100 -14.15 -0.59 6.62
CA VAL A 100 -12.72 -0.35 6.38
C VAL A 100 -11.85 -1.24 7.29
N SER A 101 -12.23 -1.41 8.56
CA SER A 101 -11.52 -2.32 9.46
C SER A 101 -11.59 -3.76 8.96
N LEU A 102 -12.77 -4.22 8.54
CA LEU A 102 -12.98 -5.55 7.96
C LEU A 102 -12.20 -5.73 6.66
N LEU A 103 -12.09 -4.68 5.84
CA LEU A 103 -11.32 -4.68 4.60
C LEU A 103 -9.85 -5.04 4.85
N PHE A 104 -9.24 -4.39 5.85
CA PHE A 104 -7.83 -4.60 6.17
C PHE A 104 -7.61 -5.89 6.97
N SER A 105 -8.53 -6.29 7.87
CA SER A 105 -8.39 -7.53 8.63
C SER A 105 -8.55 -8.79 7.77
N GLY A 106 -9.39 -8.73 6.74
CA GLY A 106 -9.61 -9.83 5.78
C GLY A 106 -8.71 -9.77 4.54
N GLY A 107 -7.89 -8.74 4.42
CA GLY A 107 -7.08 -8.45 3.24
C GLY A 107 -5.60 -8.80 3.40
N LEU A 108 -4.90 -8.71 2.27
CA LEU A 108 -3.45 -8.77 2.15
C LEU A 108 -2.88 -7.38 1.84
N LEU A 109 -3.57 -6.33 2.28
CA LEU A 109 -3.15 -4.94 2.17
C LEU A 109 -3.10 -4.36 3.57
N THR A 110 -2.05 -3.61 3.88
CA THR A 110 -1.98 -2.86 5.14
C THR A 110 -2.64 -1.48 4.99
N PRO A 111 -3.05 -0.83 6.09
CA PRO A 111 -3.50 0.56 6.08
C PRO A 111 -2.50 1.53 5.44
N GLU A 112 -1.20 1.20 5.50
CA GLU A 112 -0.10 1.96 4.91
C GLU A 112 0.10 1.69 3.41
N GLY A 113 -0.78 0.92 2.78
CA GLY A 113 -0.75 0.63 1.34
C GLY A 113 0.23 -0.46 0.91
N ASN A 114 0.78 -1.25 1.84
CA ASN A 114 1.69 -2.34 1.52
C ASN A 114 0.94 -3.65 1.25
N VAL A 115 1.28 -4.37 0.17
CA VAL A 115 0.71 -5.70 -0.10
C VAL A 115 1.54 -6.76 0.64
N VAL A 116 0.87 -7.50 1.53
CA VAL A 116 1.47 -8.57 2.34
C VAL A 116 1.46 -9.87 1.52
N PRO A 117 2.61 -10.49 1.23
CA PRO A 117 2.63 -11.75 0.52
C PRO A 117 2.02 -12.87 1.37
N ARG A 118 1.24 -13.77 0.74
CA ARG A 118 0.52 -14.85 1.46
C ARG A 118 1.42 -15.74 2.31
N ASP A 119 2.68 -15.92 1.91
CA ASP A 119 3.62 -16.81 2.57
C ASP A 119 4.08 -16.29 3.95
N TYR A 120 3.82 -15.02 4.27
CA TYR A 120 4.13 -14.43 5.58
C TYR A 120 3.00 -14.60 6.61
N LEU A 121 1.79 -15.00 6.21
CA LEU A 121 0.70 -15.25 7.16
C LEU A 121 0.89 -16.55 7.96
N TYR A 122 1.84 -17.41 7.57
CA TYR A 122 2.17 -18.67 8.25
C TYR A 122 3.53 -18.66 8.96
N ARG A 123 4.26 -17.53 8.93
CA ARG A 123 5.49 -17.36 9.71
C ARG A 123 5.23 -16.31 10.77
N GLY A 124 5.24 -16.72 12.04
CA GLY A 124 5.13 -15.85 13.20
C GLY A 124 6.15 -14.70 13.21
N PRO A 125 6.06 -13.79 14.18
CA PRO A 125 6.70 -12.48 14.11
C PRO A 125 8.22 -12.64 14.08
N LEU A 126 8.83 -12.33 12.93
CA LEU A 126 10.27 -12.12 12.84
C LEU A 126 10.51 -10.63 12.90
N TYR A 127 11.04 -10.21 14.05
CA TYR A 127 11.81 -8.97 14.22
C TYR A 127 12.77 -8.84 13.04
N PHE A 128 12.61 -7.80 12.22
CA PHE A 128 13.49 -7.54 11.09
C PHE A 128 14.72 -6.74 11.57
N CYS A 129 15.90 -7.24 11.19
CA CYS A 129 17.17 -6.52 11.17
C CYS A 129 17.08 -5.22 10.34
#